data_AF-A0A2N8P1A2-F1
#
_entry.id   AF-A0A2N8P1A2-F1
#
_cell.length_a   1.000
_cell.length_b   1.000
_cell.length_c   1.000
_cell.angle_alpha   90.00
_cell.angle_beta   90.00
_cell.angle_gamma   90.00
#
_symmetry.space_group_name_H-M   'P 1'
#
loop_
_entity.id
_entity.type
_entity.pdbx_description
1 polymer ?
#
loop_
_entity_poly.entity_id
_entity_poly.type
_entity_poly.pdbx_seq_one_letter_code
_entity_poly.pdbx_strand_id
1 'polypeptide(L)'
;MEALPWLRRHRGRTVVVKFGGNAMVDGKLKEAFAQDVVALRRAGLRPVVVHGGGPQISALLERLRLEVRFTAGLRVTTPETMDVVRMVLAGQVQRELVGLINAHGPYAVGMTGEDAHTMTAVRRPALVDGEPVDIGLVGDVVRVDPDAVRTLLDDGRIPVVSPIARGGDGEVYNVNADLAASALAVALGAEKLVVLTDVAGLYVDWPHSEEVVERLTASELAELLPGLADGMVPKMEGCLRAVREGVRSAQVLDGRVPHTLLLEVFTDGNTGTTVVPDAPADERNAS
;
A
#
# COMPACT_ATOMS: atom_id res chain seq x y z
N MET A 1 26.94 -12.71 3.98
CA MET A 1 26.22 -11.43 4.09
C MET A 1 26.73 -10.67 5.30
N GLU A 2 27.48 -9.58 5.13
CA GLU A 2 27.82 -8.68 6.23
C GLU A 2 26.64 -7.74 6.50
N ALA A 3 25.90 -7.96 7.59
CA ALA A 3 24.72 -7.17 7.94
C ALA A 3 25.03 -5.70 8.31
N LEU A 4 26.27 -5.42 8.73
CA LEU A 4 26.69 -4.12 9.30
C LEU A 4 26.76 -2.96 8.27
N PRO A 5 27.38 -3.11 7.08
CA PRO A 5 27.36 -2.08 6.04
C PRO A 5 25.95 -1.76 5.53
N TRP A 6 25.06 -2.76 5.48
CA TRP A 6 23.67 -2.58 5.05
C TRP A 6 22.85 -1.80 6.08
N LEU A 7 22.94 -2.18 7.36
CA LEU A 7 22.24 -1.48 8.45
C LEU A 7 22.60 0.00 8.48
N ARG A 8 23.87 0.34 8.19
CA ARG A 8 24.30 1.75 8.07
C ARG A 8 23.65 2.48 6.90
N ARG A 9 23.46 1.84 5.74
CA ARG A 9 22.84 2.44 4.56
C ARG A 9 21.35 2.75 4.76
N HIS A 10 20.64 1.88 5.47
CA HIS A 10 19.17 1.95 5.60
C HIS A 10 18.66 2.50 6.93
N ARG A 11 19.56 2.79 7.88
CA ARG A 11 19.19 3.41 9.15
C ARG A 11 18.50 4.75 8.91
N GLY A 12 17.35 4.95 9.56
CA GLY A 12 16.55 6.16 9.46
C GLY A 12 15.74 6.28 8.16
N ARG A 13 15.84 5.31 7.25
CA ARG A 13 15.05 5.30 6.01
C ARG A 13 13.61 4.87 6.29
N THR A 14 12.67 5.56 5.65
CA THR A 14 11.25 5.25 5.71
C THR A 14 10.91 4.18 4.69
N VAL A 15 10.15 3.17 5.12
CA VAL A 15 9.60 2.12 4.26
C VAL A 15 8.09 2.12 4.44
N VAL A 16 7.34 2.34 3.37
CA VAL A 16 5.89 2.23 3.40
C VAL A 16 5.51 0.84 2.90
N VAL A 17 4.69 0.14 3.68
CA VAL A 17 4.27 -1.23 3.37
C VAL A 17 2.76 -1.28 3.26
N LYS A 18 2.27 -1.58 2.06
CA LYS A 18 0.88 -1.89 1.82
C LYS A 18 0.61 -3.36 2.17
N PHE A 19 -0.11 -3.59 3.25
CA PHE A 19 -0.57 -4.90 3.69
C PHE A 19 -1.98 -5.20 3.16
N GLY A 20 -2.15 -6.31 2.43
CA GLY A 20 -3.40 -6.65 1.77
C GLY A 20 -3.45 -8.11 1.34
N GLY A 21 -4.56 -8.50 0.70
CA GLY A 21 -4.75 -9.86 0.18
C GLY A 21 -5.05 -10.91 1.26
N ASN A 22 -4.84 -12.17 0.90
CA ASN A 22 -4.95 -13.36 1.76
C ASN A 22 -4.12 -13.26 3.03
N ALA A 23 -3.01 -12.51 2.99
CA ALA A 23 -2.20 -12.25 4.17
C ALA A 23 -2.99 -11.60 5.32
N MET A 24 -4.10 -10.89 5.04
CA MET A 24 -4.98 -10.32 6.07
C MET A 24 -5.99 -11.32 6.64
N VAL A 25 -6.22 -12.44 5.97
CA VAL A 25 -7.21 -13.46 6.37
C VAL A 25 -6.53 -14.56 7.19
N ASP A 26 -5.33 -14.98 6.80
CA ASP A 26 -4.55 -15.98 7.51
C ASP A 26 -3.91 -15.41 8.79
N GLY A 27 -4.22 -15.98 9.94
CA GLY A 27 -3.67 -15.56 11.23
C GLY A 27 -2.15 -15.69 11.33
N LYS A 28 -1.56 -16.74 10.76
CA LYS A 28 -0.11 -16.96 10.78
C LYS A 28 0.62 -15.94 9.91
N LEU A 29 0.06 -15.58 8.75
CA LEU A 29 0.63 -14.54 7.89
C LEU A 29 0.56 -13.16 8.55
N LYS A 30 -0.53 -12.84 9.27
CA LYS A 30 -0.63 -11.61 10.07
C LYS A 30 0.41 -11.56 11.19
N GLU A 31 0.61 -12.66 11.90
CA GLU A 31 1.64 -12.75 12.96
C GLU A 31 3.05 -12.59 12.38
N ALA A 32 3.37 -13.28 11.28
CA ALA A 32 4.66 -13.15 10.60
C ALA A 32 4.89 -11.70 10.12
N PHE A 33 3.88 -11.06 9.54
CA PHE A 33 3.94 -9.67 9.12
C PHE A 33 4.21 -8.72 10.30
N ALA A 34 3.54 -8.91 11.43
CA ALA A 34 3.76 -8.10 12.63
C ALA A 34 5.21 -8.25 13.15
N GLN A 35 5.76 -9.46 13.13
CA GLN A 35 7.16 -9.72 13.48
C GLN A 35 8.12 -9.01 12.52
N ASP A 36 7.87 -9.06 11.22
CA ASP A 36 8.70 -8.41 10.20
C ASP A 36 8.74 -6.90 10.40
N VAL A 37 7.58 -6.27 10.57
CA VAL A 37 7.46 -4.82 10.75
C VAL A 37 8.20 -4.37 12.02
N VAL A 38 8.12 -5.15 13.10
CA VAL A 38 8.88 -4.89 14.33
C VAL A 38 10.39 -5.09 14.12
N ALA A 39 10.78 -6.12 13.37
CA ALA A 39 12.18 -6.38 13.05
C ALA A 39 12.78 -5.25 12.20
N LEU A 40 12.05 -4.71 11.22
CA LEU A 40 12.44 -3.50 10.48
C LEU A 40 12.66 -2.31 11.41
N ARG A 41 11.73 -2.09 12.35
CA ARG A 41 11.87 -1.00 13.33
C ARG A 41 13.11 -1.18 14.21
N ARG A 42 13.36 -2.40 14.70
CA ARG A 42 14.54 -2.73 15.53
C ARG A 42 15.86 -2.65 14.76
N ALA A 43 15.83 -2.92 13.46
CA ALA A 43 16.96 -2.72 12.55
C ALA A 43 17.24 -1.24 12.25
N GLY A 44 16.41 -0.32 12.75
CA GLY A 44 16.61 1.13 12.63
C GLY A 44 15.91 1.76 11.42
N LEU A 45 15.04 1.03 10.73
CA LEU A 45 14.16 1.60 9.71
C LEU A 45 12.93 2.28 10.37
N ARG A 46 12.20 3.03 9.55
CA ARG A 46 10.99 3.77 9.93
C ARG A 46 9.81 3.20 9.14
N PRO A 47 9.26 2.03 9.52
CA PRO A 47 8.16 1.41 8.79
C PRO A 47 6.84 2.15 9.02
N VAL A 48 6.06 2.30 7.95
CA VAL A 48 4.66 2.76 7.98
C VAL A 48 3.83 1.68 7.29
N VAL A 49 2.76 1.25 7.94
CA VAL A 49 1.86 0.23 7.39
C VAL A 49 0.62 0.93 6.85
N VAL A 50 0.23 0.64 5.61
CA VAL A 50 -1.09 0.98 5.05
C VAL A 50 -1.82 -0.31 4.78
N HIS A 51 -3.07 -0.45 5.22
CA HIS A 51 -3.78 -1.74 5.10
C HIS A 51 -5.02 -1.66 4.21
N GLY A 52 -5.42 -2.79 3.65
CA GLY A 52 -6.74 -2.97 3.02
C GLY A 52 -7.79 -3.50 4.01
N GLY A 53 -8.93 -3.94 3.48
CA GLY A 53 -9.95 -4.64 4.26
C GLY A 53 -11.15 -5.10 3.45
N GLY A 54 -10.97 -5.30 2.14
CA GLY A 54 -12.05 -5.62 1.20
C GLY A 54 -12.93 -6.79 1.65
N PRO A 55 -12.36 -7.96 1.95
CA PRO A 55 -13.13 -9.12 2.44
C PRO A 55 -13.90 -8.83 3.73
N GLN A 56 -13.28 -8.14 4.69
CA GLN A 56 -13.89 -7.80 5.97
C GLN A 56 -15.05 -6.81 5.82
N ILE A 57 -14.93 -5.83 4.91
CA ILE A 57 -16.00 -4.89 4.58
C ILE A 57 -17.18 -5.65 3.95
N SER A 58 -16.93 -6.49 2.95
CA SER A 58 -17.98 -7.28 2.29
C SER A 58 -18.71 -8.17 3.30
N ALA A 59 -17.98 -8.85 4.19
CA ALA A 59 -18.57 -9.69 5.22
C ALA A 59 -19.50 -8.90 6.18
N LEU A 60 -19.15 -7.67 6.56
CA LEU A 60 -20.02 -6.86 7.41
C LEU A 60 -21.24 -6.31 6.64
N LEU A 61 -21.06 -5.88 5.39
CA LEU A 61 -22.17 -5.45 4.53
C LEU A 61 -23.19 -6.58 4.36
N GLU A 62 -22.75 -7.79 4.06
CA GLU A 62 -23.61 -8.98 3.93
C GLU A 62 -24.36 -9.28 5.24
N ARG A 63 -23.68 -9.22 6.39
CA ARG A 63 -24.31 -9.40 7.72
C ARG A 63 -25.39 -8.36 7.99
N LEU A 64 -25.20 -7.13 7.52
CA LEU A 64 -26.16 -6.04 7.63
C LEU A 64 -27.21 -6.05 6.51
N ARG A 65 -27.13 -7.02 5.58
CA ARG A 65 -27.99 -7.14 4.39
C ARG A 65 -27.94 -5.90 3.49
N LEU A 66 -26.77 -5.26 3.43
CA LEU A 66 -26.46 -4.19 2.49
C LEU A 66 -25.83 -4.77 1.23
N GLU A 67 -26.09 -4.14 0.08
CA GLU A 67 -25.59 -4.61 -1.21
C GLU A 67 -24.06 -4.48 -1.29
N VAL A 68 -23.39 -5.54 -1.75
CA VAL A 68 -21.96 -5.52 -2.09
C VAL A 68 -21.82 -5.31 -3.58
N ARG A 69 -21.43 -4.11 -3.99
CA ARG A 69 -21.26 -3.75 -5.41
C ARG A 69 -19.87 -3.20 -5.71
N PHE A 70 -19.31 -3.64 -6.84
CA PHE A 70 -18.05 -3.16 -7.39
C PHE A 70 -18.26 -2.63 -8.81
N THR A 71 -17.44 -1.67 -9.22
CA THR A 71 -17.41 -1.10 -10.57
C THR A 71 -15.97 -0.73 -10.90
N ALA A 72 -15.44 -1.27 -12.00
CA ALA A 72 -14.03 -1.12 -12.39
C ALA A 72 -13.03 -1.43 -11.25
N GLY A 73 -13.26 -2.52 -10.51
CA GLY A 73 -12.43 -2.92 -9.37
C GLY A 73 -12.57 -2.06 -8.10
N LEU A 74 -13.36 -0.97 -8.14
CA LEU A 74 -13.61 -0.09 -7.00
C LEU A 74 -14.94 -0.44 -6.34
N ARG A 75 -14.99 -0.39 -5.01
CA ARG A 75 -16.24 -0.62 -4.26
C ARG A 75 -17.14 0.60 -4.40
N VAL A 76 -18.34 0.40 -4.95
CA VAL A 76 -19.37 1.44 -4.93
C VAL A 76 -19.69 1.75 -3.47
N THR A 77 -19.54 3.00 -3.06
CA THR A 77 -19.57 3.39 -1.65
C THR A 77 -20.66 4.43 -1.43
N THR A 78 -21.87 3.99 -1.07
CA THR A 78 -22.95 4.89 -0.59
C THR A 78 -22.59 5.47 0.79
N PRO A 79 -23.32 6.48 1.30
CA PRO A 79 -23.16 6.95 2.68
C PRO A 79 -23.20 5.82 3.72
N GLU A 80 -24.17 4.91 3.63
CA GLU A 80 -24.31 3.77 4.54
C GLU A 80 -23.14 2.78 4.38
N THR A 81 -22.67 2.58 3.15
CA THR A 81 -21.49 1.75 2.88
C THR A 81 -20.23 2.38 3.47
N MET A 82 -20.12 3.72 3.42
CA MET A 82 -18.96 4.45 3.97
C MET A 82 -18.88 4.30 5.49
N ASP A 83 -20.01 4.31 6.19
CA ASP A 83 -20.03 4.04 7.64
C ASP A 83 -19.46 2.66 7.94
N VAL A 84 -19.88 1.64 7.18
CA VAL A 84 -19.35 0.27 7.30
C VAL A 84 -17.87 0.21 6.97
N VAL A 85 -17.42 0.89 5.92
CA VAL A 85 -16.00 1.00 5.55
C VAL A 85 -15.18 1.58 6.71
N ARG A 86 -15.62 2.68 7.31
CA ARG A 86 -14.92 3.32 8.46
C ARG A 86 -14.87 2.41 9.67
N MET A 87 -16.00 1.79 10.02
CA MET A 87 -16.08 0.84 11.14
C MET A 87 -15.12 -0.34 10.96
N VAL A 88 -15.06 -0.93 9.76
CA VAL A 88 -14.22 -2.11 9.52
C VAL A 88 -12.75 -1.74 9.42
N LEU A 89 -12.39 -0.75 8.61
CA LEU A 89 -10.99 -0.42 8.38
C LEU A 89 -10.34 0.11 9.65
N ALA A 90 -10.91 1.14 10.28
CA ALA A 90 -10.31 1.78 11.45
C ALA A 90 -10.62 1.03 12.76
N GLY A 91 -11.84 0.50 12.90
CA GLY A 91 -12.32 -0.11 14.13
C GLY A 91 -11.99 -1.60 14.29
N GLN A 92 -11.77 -2.33 13.19
CA GLN A 92 -11.52 -3.78 13.24
C GLN A 92 -10.13 -4.13 12.70
N VAL A 93 -9.88 -3.94 11.39
CA VAL A 93 -8.66 -4.43 10.74
C VAL A 93 -7.42 -3.71 11.29
N GLN A 94 -7.48 -2.39 11.39
CA GLN A 94 -6.39 -1.61 11.98
C GLN A 94 -6.12 -2.01 13.42
N ARG A 95 -7.18 -2.21 14.23
CA ARG A 95 -7.04 -2.56 15.65
C ARG A 95 -6.38 -3.92 15.83
N GLU A 96 -6.73 -4.88 14.97
CA GLU A 96 -6.07 -6.19 14.93
C GLU A 96 -4.58 -6.06 14.64
N LEU A 97 -4.20 -5.32 13.59
CA LEU A 97 -2.79 -5.11 13.24
C LEU A 97 -2.02 -4.37 14.33
N VAL A 98 -2.60 -3.32 14.91
CA VAL A 98 -2.01 -2.59 16.03
C VAL A 98 -1.80 -3.53 17.21
N GLY A 99 -2.77 -4.40 17.54
CA GLY A 99 -2.64 -5.39 18.61
C GLY A 99 -1.52 -6.39 18.37
N LEU A 100 -1.44 -6.96 17.17
CA LEU A 100 -0.40 -7.92 16.80
C LEU A 100 1.00 -7.31 16.85
N ILE A 101 1.18 -6.11 16.30
CA ILE A 101 2.47 -5.40 16.37
C ILE A 101 2.81 -5.06 17.83
N ASN A 102 1.82 -4.60 18.61
CA ASN A 102 2.04 -4.21 20.00
C ASN A 102 2.29 -5.36 20.96
N ALA A 103 1.98 -6.60 20.57
CA ALA A 103 2.40 -7.79 21.32
C ALA A 103 3.93 -7.90 21.45
N HIS A 104 4.70 -7.22 20.60
CA HIS A 104 6.16 -7.20 20.64
C HIS A 104 6.77 -5.97 21.33
N GLY A 105 5.94 -5.03 21.79
CA GLY A 105 6.35 -3.77 22.42
C GLY A 105 5.46 -2.59 21.99
N PRO A 106 5.56 -1.42 22.64
CA PRO A 106 4.65 -0.29 22.40
C PRO A 106 5.01 0.45 21.09
N TYR A 107 4.88 -0.21 19.95
CA TYR A 107 5.32 0.31 18.66
C TYR A 107 4.19 0.91 17.84
N ALA A 108 3.12 0.16 17.59
CA ALA A 108 2.08 0.53 16.65
C ALA A 108 1.11 1.58 17.22
N VAL A 109 0.81 2.57 16.38
CA VAL A 109 -0.25 3.56 16.59
C VAL A 109 -1.09 3.59 15.33
N GLY A 110 -2.38 3.28 15.45
CA GLY A 110 -3.30 3.30 14.31
C GLY A 110 -3.96 4.65 14.14
N MET A 111 -4.08 5.10 12.89
CA MET A 111 -4.67 6.37 12.46
C MET A 111 -5.34 6.24 11.08
N THR A 112 -6.20 7.17 10.70
CA THR A 112 -6.73 7.29 9.34
C THR A 112 -6.14 8.52 8.65
N GLY A 113 -6.46 8.73 7.38
CA GLY A 113 -6.17 9.99 6.70
C GLY A 113 -7.00 11.18 7.23
N GLU A 114 -8.08 10.93 7.97
CA GLU A 114 -8.87 11.99 8.62
C GLU A 114 -8.10 12.63 9.78
N ASP A 115 -7.33 11.82 10.52
CA ASP A 115 -6.58 12.25 11.69
C ASP A 115 -5.53 13.29 11.33
N ALA A 116 -5.60 14.45 11.99
CA ALA A 116 -4.74 15.60 11.75
C ALA A 116 -4.65 16.04 10.27
N HIS A 117 -5.70 15.77 9.47
CA HIS A 117 -5.73 16.06 8.03
C HIS A 117 -4.62 15.38 7.22
N THR A 118 -4.18 14.19 7.64
CA THR A 118 -3.09 13.43 7.02
C THR A 118 -3.34 13.16 5.53
N MET A 119 -4.57 12.87 5.10
CA MET A 119 -4.92 12.70 3.68
C MET A 119 -6.17 13.49 3.30
N THR A 120 -6.07 14.21 2.20
CA THR A 120 -7.22 14.86 1.53
C THR A 120 -7.49 14.17 0.21
N ALA A 121 -8.76 13.83 -0.02
CA ALA A 121 -9.21 13.23 -1.25
C ALA A 121 -10.24 14.11 -1.97
N VAL A 122 -10.35 13.89 -3.28
CA VAL A 122 -11.48 14.36 -4.09
C VAL A 122 -12.25 13.15 -4.61
N ARG A 123 -13.54 13.33 -4.87
CA ARG A 123 -14.38 12.27 -5.44
C ARG A 123 -13.78 11.73 -6.73
N ARG A 124 -13.69 10.41 -6.84
CA ARG A 124 -13.18 9.69 -8.00
C ARG A 124 -14.33 8.96 -8.70
N PRO A 125 -14.58 9.20 -10.01
CA PRO A 125 -15.44 8.33 -10.80
C PRO A 125 -14.72 7.02 -11.16
N ALA A 126 -15.48 5.94 -11.37
CA ALA A 126 -14.97 4.78 -12.11
C ALA A 126 -14.97 5.09 -13.62
N LEU A 127 -14.08 4.47 -14.39
CA LEU A 127 -14.15 4.46 -15.84
C LEU A 127 -14.74 3.13 -16.29
N VAL A 128 -15.87 3.18 -17.00
CA VAL A 128 -16.52 2.00 -17.59
C VAL A 128 -16.69 2.29 -19.07
N ASP A 129 -16.06 1.48 -19.93
CA ASP A 129 -16.04 1.68 -21.39
C ASP A 129 -15.57 3.09 -21.81
N GLY A 130 -14.67 3.69 -21.02
CA GLY A 130 -14.14 5.05 -21.25
C GLY A 130 -15.00 6.18 -20.67
N GLU A 131 -16.19 5.88 -20.16
CA GLU A 131 -17.11 6.87 -19.61
C GLU A 131 -17.02 6.94 -18.07
N PRO A 132 -17.09 8.15 -17.48
CA PRO A 132 -17.06 8.32 -16.03
C PRO A 132 -18.40 7.93 -15.40
N VAL A 133 -18.35 7.01 -14.42
CA VAL A 133 -19.49 6.55 -13.64
C VAL A 133 -19.29 6.95 -12.18
N ASP A 134 -20.29 7.61 -11.58
CA ASP A 134 -20.27 7.90 -10.15
C ASP A 134 -20.41 6.61 -9.33
N ILE A 135 -19.45 6.41 -8.43
CA ILE A 135 -19.36 5.26 -7.54
C ILE A 135 -19.50 5.66 -6.06
N GLY A 136 -19.97 6.89 -5.81
CA GLY A 136 -20.27 7.41 -4.48
C GLY A 136 -19.04 8.00 -3.78
N LEU A 137 -18.91 7.73 -2.48
CA LEU A 137 -17.87 8.21 -1.57
C LEU A 137 -16.55 7.45 -1.77
N VAL A 138 -16.10 7.35 -3.02
CA VAL A 138 -14.78 6.85 -3.40
C VAL A 138 -13.91 8.04 -3.78
N GLY A 139 -12.66 8.06 -3.33
CA GLY A 139 -11.80 9.22 -3.54
C GLY A 139 -10.38 8.91 -3.96
N ASP A 140 -9.80 9.88 -4.65
CA ASP A 140 -8.38 9.95 -5.00
C ASP A 140 -7.64 10.91 -4.08
N VAL A 141 -6.48 10.48 -3.57
CA VAL A 141 -5.63 11.33 -2.74
C VAL A 141 -5.01 12.43 -3.58
N VAL A 142 -5.36 13.67 -3.27
CA VAL A 142 -4.83 14.88 -3.92
C VAL A 142 -3.79 15.60 -3.07
N ARG A 143 -3.78 15.36 -1.76
CA ARG A 143 -2.82 15.95 -0.83
C ARG A 143 -2.60 15.03 0.36
N VAL A 144 -1.34 14.90 0.77
CA VAL A 144 -0.94 14.22 2.00
C VAL A 144 -0.17 15.22 2.86
N ASP A 145 -0.59 15.36 4.11
CA ASP A 145 0.16 16.05 5.14
C ASP A 145 0.87 15.00 6.02
N PRO A 146 2.19 14.82 5.87
CA PRO A 146 2.90 13.73 6.53
C PRO A 146 3.29 14.05 7.98
N ASP A 147 3.02 15.25 8.52
CA ASP A 147 3.67 15.72 9.75
C ASP A 147 3.27 14.91 10.99
N ALA A 148 1.99 14.52 11.10
CA ALA A 148 1.54 13.61 12.18
C ALA A 148 2.24 12.24 12.08
N VAL A 149 2.37 11.71 10.86
CA VAL A 149 3.04 10.43 10.59
C VAL A 149 4.55 10.53 10.92
N ARG A 150 5.21 11.61 10.50
CA ARG A 150 6.63 11.88 10.80
C ARG A 150 6.89 11.97 12.30
N THR A 151 6.02 12.68 13.03
CA THR A 151 6.12 12.81 14.49
C THR A 151 6.07 11.43 15.17
N LEU A 152 5.14 10.57 14.76
CA LEU A 152 5.06 9.19 15.26
C LEU A 152 6.33 8.39 14.93
N LEU A 153 6.84 8.49 13.71
CA LEU A 153 8.08 7.82 13.31
C LEU A 153 9.31 8.31 14.09
N ASP A 154 9.36 9.59 14.44
CA ASP A 154 10.45 10.21 15.21
C ASP A 154 10.43 9.77 16.69
N ASP A 155 9.23 9.65 17.29
CA ASP A 155 9.04 9.00 18.61
C ASP A 155 9.24 7.47 18.55
N GLY A 156 9.44 6.94 17.35
CA GLY A 156 9.77 5.56 17.13
C GLY A 156 8.60 4.59 17.14
N ARG A 157 7.41 5.12 16.91
CA ARG A 157 6.19 4.38 16.64
C ARG A 157 6.16 3.86 15.21
N ILE A 158 5.23 2.96 14.96
CA ILE A 158 4.91 2.37 13.67
C ILE A 158 3.47 2.81 13.33
N PRO A 159 3.29 3.83 12.49
CA PRO A 159 1.97 4.25 12.06
C PRO A 159 1.28 3.15 11.26
N VAL A 160 0.05 2.79 11.63
CA VAL A 160 -0.81 1.84 10.91
C VAL A 160 -2.00 2.60 10.35
N VAL A 161 -1.96 2.92 9.06
CA VAL A 161 -2.87 3.87 8.41
C VAL A 161 -3.99 3.13 7.67
N SER A 162 -5.24 3.47 8.01
CA SER A 162 -6.42 3.07 7.23
C SER A 162 -6.64 4.05 6.06
N PRO A 163 -6.92 3.57 4.84
CA PRO A 163 -7.05 4.39 3.63
C PRO A 163 -8.42 5.07 3.56
N ILE A 164 -8.67 5.96 4.52
CA ILE A 164 -9.86 6.81 4.60
C ILE A 164 -9.35 8.25 4.60
N ALA A 165 -9.91 9.10 3.74
CA ALA A 165 -9.44 10.47 3.58
C ALA A 165 -10.59 11.47 3.67
N ARG A 166 -10.31 12.68 4.15
CA ARG A 166 -11.29 13.76 4.20
C ARG A 166 -11.39 14.48 2.85
N GLY A 167 -12.59 14.88 2.46
CA GLY A 167 -12.84 15.76 1.34
C GLY A 167 -12.75 17.25 1.71
N GLY A 168 -12.43 18.08 0.72
CA GLY A 168 -12.55 19.54 0.87
C GLY A 168 -14.00 20.02 1.03
N ASP A 169 -14.95 19.20 0.59
CA ASP A 169 -16.41 19.35 0.67
C ASP A 169 -16.99 18.95 2.04
N GLY A 170 -16.17 18.44 2.95
CA GLY A 170 -16.61 17.98 4.28
C GLY A 170 -16.99 16.50 4.32
N GLU A 171 -16.99 15.81 3.18
CA GLU A 171 -17.25 14.38 3.09
C GLU A 171 -16.04 13.54 3.52
N VAL A 172 -16.25 12.24 3.68
CA VAL A 172 -15.18 11.26 3.93
C VAL A 172 -15.21 10.22 2.82
N TYR A 173 -14.04 9.94 2.27
CA TYR A 173 -13.87 9.09 1.09
C TYR A 173 -13.14 7.80 1.43
N ASN A 174 -13.65 6.70 0.89
CA ASN A 174 -12.98 5.42 0.82
C ASN A 174 -11.90 5.48 -0.29
N VAL A 175 -10.64 5.29 0.08
CA VAL A 175 -9.51 5.39 -0.83
C VAL A 175 -8.95 4.00 -1.12
N ASN A 176 -8.51 3.76 -2.36
CA ASN A 176 -7.79 2.54 -2.68
C ASN A 176 -6.49 2.45 -1.84
N ALA A 177 -6.28 1.34 -1.15
CA ALA A 177 -5.15 1.16 -0.23
C ALA A 177 -3.77 1.21 -0.93
N ASP A 178 -3.66 0.71 -2.17
CA ASP A 178 -2.42 0.74 -2.95
C ASP A 178 -2.07 2.19 -3.35
N LEU A 179 -3.07 2.98 -3.79
CA LEU A 179 -2.89 4.40 -4.12
C LEU A 179 -2.63 5.26 -2.88
N ALA A 180 -3.30 4.96 -1.76
CA ALA A 180 -3.04 5.62 -0.47
C ALA A 180 -1.62 5.37 0.03
N ALA A 181 -1.13 4.12 -0.08
CA ALA A 181 0.24 3.77 0.26
C ALA A 181 1.27 4.48 -0.62
N SER A 182 1.00 4.55 -1.93
CA SER A 182 1.83 5.30 -2.88
C SER A 182 1.91 6.78 -2.52
N ALA A 183 0.77 7.46 -2.33
CA ALA A 183 0.72 8.87 -1.99
C ALA A 183 1.44 9.17 -0.66
N LEU A 184 1.27 8.29 0.34
CA LEU A 184 1.95 8.43 1.63
C LEU A 184 3.47 8.21 1.51
N ALA A 185 3.90 7.24 0.69
CA ALA A 185 5.32 6.98 0.42
C ALA A 185 6.00 8.19 -0.22
N VAL A 186 5.34 8.83 -1.19
CA VAL A 186 5.82 10.06 -1.83
C VAL A 186 5.96 11.18 -0.80
N ALA A 187 4.89 11.48 -0.05
CA ALA A 187 4.89 12.58 0.93
C ALA A 187 5.91 12.41 2.06
N LEU A 188 6.20 11.16 2.44
CA LEU A 188 7.22 10.84 3.43
C LEU A 188 8.65 10.84 2.88
N GLY A 189 8.84 10.95 1.56
CA GLY A 189 10.15 10.75 0.93
C GLY A 189 10.69 9.36 1.21
N ALA A 190 9.84 8.34 1.09
CA ALA A 190 10.19 6.98 1.45
C ALA A 190 11.32 6.43 0.56
N GLU A 191 12.18 5.61 1.16
CA GLU A 191 13.22 4.89 0.42
C GLU A 191 12.60 3.80 -0.45
N LYS A 192 11.58 3.12 0.07
CA LYS A 192 10.94 1.99 -0.59
C LYS A 192 9.43 1.98 -0.30
N LEU A 193 8.64 1.69 -1.33
CA LEU A 193 7.24 1.25 -1.22
C LEU A 193 7.20 -0.27 -1.42
N VAL A 194 6.59 -1.01 -0.51
CA VAL A 194 6.38 -2.46 -0.64
C VAL A 194 4.89 -2.74 -0.68
N VAL A 195 4.43 -3.49 -1.68
CA VAL A 195 3.03 -3.88 -1.86
C VAL A 195 2.92 -5.39 -1.75
N LEU A 196 2.25 -5.87 -0.70
CA LEU A 196 1.96 -7.29 -0.54
C LEU A 196 0.71 -7.68 -1.33
N THR A 197 0.81 -8.76 -2.09
CA THR A 197 -0.23 -9.28 -2.97
C THR A 197 -0.37 -10.80 -2.88
N ASP A 198 -1.36 -11.37 -3.58
CA ASP A 198 -1.69 -12.80 -3.55
C ASP A 198 -1.08 -13.60 -4.71
N VAL A 199 -0.10 -13.02 -5.38
CA VAL A 199 0.61 -13.58 -6.55
C VAL A 199 2.11 -13.35 -6.38
N ALA A 200 2.92 -14.11 -7.12
CA ALA A 200 4.38 -14.07 -6.96
C ALA A 200 5.00 -12.71 -7.31
N GLY A 201 4.37 -11.96 -8.21
CA GLY A 201 4.80 -10.65 -8.70
C GLY A 201 3.91 -10.19 -9.85
N LEU A 202 4.47 -9.40 -10.77
CA LEU A 202 3.81 -9.01 -12.01
C LEU A 202 3.99 -10.08 -13.09
N TYR A 203 2.87 -10.49 -13.67
CA TYR A 203 2.81 -11.31 -14.88
C TYR A 203 2.36 -10.42 -16.06
N VAL A 204 3.18 -10.31 -17.10
CA VAL A 204 2.86 -9.44 -18.26
C VAL A 204 1.77 -10.03 -19.14
N ASP A 205 1.79 -11.35 -19.36
CA ASP A 205 0.84 -12.05 -20.24
C ASP A 205 -0.10 -12.94 -19.42
N TRP A 206 -0.71 -12.41 -18.37
CA TRP A 206 -1.73 -13.13 -17.61
C TRP A 206 -3.03 -13.23 -18.43
N PRO A 207 -3.70 -14.39 -18.54
CA PRO A 207 -3.47 -15.65 -17.81
C PRO A 207 -2.63 -16.70 -18.57
N HIS A 208 -1.96 -16.33 -19.66
CA HIS A 208 -1.19 -17.26 -20.48
C HIS A 208 0.20 -17.60 -19.91
N SER A 209 0.76 -16.72 -19.07
CA SER A 209 2.05 -16.92 -18.39
C SER A 209 2.01 -16.49 -16.92
N GLU A 210 2.72 -17.24 -16.08
CA GLU A 210 3.01 -16.94 -14.67
C GLU A 210 4.49 -16.56 -14.45
N GLU A 211 5.20 -16.20 -15.52
CA GLU A 211 6.57 -15.72 -15.44
C GLU A 211 6.61 -14.33 -14.76
N VAL A 212 7.31 -14.25 -13.62
CA VAL A 212 7.44 -13.02 -12.86
C VAL A 212 8.47 -12.12 -13.52
N VAL A 213 8.08 -10.89 -13.83
CA VAL A 213 9.06 -9.87 -14.18
C VAL A 213 9.77 -9.41 -12.92
N GLU A 214 11.05 -9.74 -12.78
CA GLU A 214 11.83 -9.42 -11.57
C GLU A 214 12.04 -7.91 -11.39
N ARG A 215 12.25 -7.19 -12.50
CA ARG A 215 12.60 -5.77 -12.48
C ARG A 215 12.07 -5.02 -13.70
N LEU A 216 11.58 -3.81 -13.46
CA LEU A 216 11.11 -2.86 -14.48
C LEU A 216 11.56 -1.43 -14.14
N THR A 217 11.81 -0.65 -15.18
CA THR A 217 11.88 0.81 -15.10
C THR A 217 10.49 1.44 -15.11
N ALA A 218 10.41 2.71 -14.72
CA ALA A 218 9.16 3.46 -14.73
C ALA A 218 8.58 3.60 -16.16
N SER A 219 9.43 3.74 -17.18
CA SER A 219 8.98 3.82 -18.57
C SER A 219 8.42 2.48 -19.08
N GLU A 220 9.12 1.37 -18.85
CA GLU A 220 8.65 0.04 -19.23
C GLU A 220 7.32 -0.29 -18.56
N LEU A 221 7.18 0.01 -17.26
CA LEU A 221 5.93 -0.23 -16.56
C LEU A 221 4.77 0.59 -17.12
N ALA A 222 5.01 1.84 -17.54
CA ALA A 222 3.97 2.70 -18.10
C ALA A 222 3.43 2.17 -19.43
N GLU A 223 4.26 1.52 -20.24
CA GLU A 223 3.85 0.86 -21.49
C GLU A 223 3.00 -0.38 -21.22
N LEU A 224 3.34 -1.14 -20.17
CA LEU A 224 2.63 -2.36 -19.80
C LEU A 224 1.28 -2.09 -19.11
N LEU A 225 1.17 -1.00 -18.35
CA LEU A 225 0.06 -0.70 -17.45
C LEU A 225 -1.35 -0.86 -18.10
N PRO A 226 -1.61 -0.38 -19.33
CA PRO A 226 -2.93 -0.49 -19.95
C PRO A 226 -3.37 -1.93 -20.26
N GLY A 227 -2.44 -2.87 -20.36
CA GLY A 227 -2.70 -4.27 -20.70
C GLY A 227 -2.77 -5.22 -19.49
N LEU A 228 -2.57 -4.71 -18.27
CA LEU A 228 -2.54 -5.55 -17.07
C LEU A 228 -3.93 -5.96 -16.62
N ALA A 229 -4.01 -7.07 -15.88
CA ALA A 229 -5.24 -7.53 -15.25
C ALA A 229 -5.77 -6.52 -14.21
N ASP A 230 -7.09 -6.36 -14.13
CA ASP A 230 -7.79 -5.35 -13.32
C ASP A 230 -7.28 -5.25 -11.86
N GLY A 231 -7.02 -6.37 -11.20
CA GLY A 231 -6.53 -6.40 -9.81
C GLY A 231 -5.08 -5.94 -9.64
N MET A 232 -4.29 -6.00 -10.72
CA MET A 232 -2.88 -5.61 -10.74
C MET A 232 -2.68 -4.14 -11.12
N VAL A 233 -3.58 -3.58 -11.94
CA VAL A 233 -3.55 -2.17 -12.37
C VAL A 233 -3.34 -1.20 -11.19
N PRO A 234 -4.16 -1.18 -10.11
CA PRO A 234 -3.97 -0.21 -9.03
C PRO A 234 -2.66 -0.40 -8.24
N LYS A 235 -2.14 -1.63 -8.17
CA LYS A 235 -0.87 -1.93 -7.51
C LYS A 235 0.29 -1.34 -8.30
N MET A 236 0.29 -1.61 -9.60
CA MET A 236 1.34 -1.14 -10.49
C MET A 236 1.25 0.36 -10.76
N GLU A 237 0.03 0.92 -10.84
CA GLU A 237 -0.20 2.36 -10.90
C GLU A 237 0.38 3.05 -9.66
N GLY A 238 0.13 2.51 -8.46
CA GLY A 238 0.72 2.99 -7.21
C GLY A 238 2.25 2.92 -7.23
N CYS A 239 2.84 1.82 -7.68
CA CYS A 239 4.28 1.66 -7.82
C CYS A 239 4.89 2.67 -8.81
N LEU A 240 4.28 2.80 -9.99
CA LEU A 240 4.70 3.73 -11.04
C LEU A 240 4.69 5.17 -10.55
N ARG A 241 3.59 5.58 -9.91
CA ARG A 241 3.43 6.92 -9.35
C ARG A 241 4.48 7.20 -8.29
N ALA A 242 4.65 6.28 -7.32
CA ALA A 242 5.61 6.43 -6.25
C ALA A 242 7.03 6.67 -6.78
N VAL A 243 7.45 5.85 -7.74
CA VAL A 243 8.79 5.92 -8.33
C VAL A 243 9.00 7.20 -9.13
N ARG A 244 8.03 7.61 -9.95
CA ARG A 244 8.09 8.87 -10.73
C ARG A 244 8.12 10.10 -9.84
N GLU A 245 7.49 10.06 -8.68
CA GLU A 245 7.43 11.15 -7.72
C GLU A 245 8.53 11.10 -6.64
N GLY A 246 9.55 10.24 -6.82
CA GLY A 246 10.81 10.31 -6.06
C GLY A 246 11.05 9.20 -5.02
N VAL A 247 10.16 8.21 -4.90
CA VAL A 247 10.46 6.99 -4.12
C VAL A 247 11.51 6.18 -4.88
N ARG A 248 12.58 5.75 -4.22
CA ARG A 248 13.73 5.15 -4.93
C ARG A 248 13.43 3.80 -5.57
N SER A 249 12.51 3.04 -4.99
CA SER A 249 12.02 1.79 -5.56
C SER A 249 10.64 1.45 -5.01
N ALA A 250 9.83 0.78 -5.83
CA ALA A 250 8.60 0.14 -5.39
C ALA A 250 8.70 -1.37 -5.67
N GLN A 251 8.19 -2.21 -4.77
CA GLN A 251 8.25 -3.67 -4.91
C GLN A 251 6.88 -4.29 -4.70
N VAL A 252 6.50 -5.21 -5.57
CA VAL A 252 5.32 -6.06 -5.42
C VAL A 252 5.81 -7.46 -5.02
N LEU A 253 5.38 -7.92 -3.84
CA LEU A 253 5.84 -9.17 -3.25
C LEU A 253 4.66 -10.11 -2.91
N ASP A 254 4.94 -11.41 -2.91
CA ASP A 254 3.97 -12.45 -2.54
C ASP A 254 3.73 -12.50 -1.03
N GLY A 255 2.64 -11.87 -0.59
CA GLY A 255 2.23 -11.85 0.81
C GLY A 255 1.82 -13.22 1.37
N ARG A 256 1.71 -14.26 0.54
CA ARG A 256 1.43 -15.64 0.97
C ARG A 256 2.67 -16.34 1.53
N VAL A 257 3.85 -15.81 1.25
CA VAL A 257 5.13 -16.34 1.74
C VAL A 257 5.47 -15.67 3.09
N PRO A 258 5.54 -16.43 4.20
CA PRO A 258 5.92 -15.87 5.49
C PRO A 258 7.29 -15.19 5.42
N HIS A 259 7.44 -14.07 6.11
CA HIS A 259 8.69 -13.31 6.20
C HIS A 259 9.22 -12.71 4.88
N THR A 260 8.42 -12.70 3.80
CA THR A 260 8.82 -12.10 2.51
C THR A 260 9.24 -10.64 2.64
N LEU A 261 8.52 -9.85 3.48
CA LEU A 261 8.81 -8.44 3.69
C LEU A 261 10.21 -8.27 4.28
N LEU A 262 10.52 -9.05 5.31
CA LEU A 262 11.82 -8.95 5.97
C LEU A 262 12.94 -9.34 5.01
N LEU A 263 12.78 -10.44 4.29
CA LEU A 263 13.78 -10.95 3.35
C LEU A 263 14.09 -9.90 2.26
N GLU A 264 13.07 -9.34 1.61
CA GLU A 264 13.25 -8.47 0.44
C GLU A 264 13.53 -7.00 0.76
N VAL A 265 13.21 -6.53 1.97
CA VAL A 265 13.69 -5.21 2.40
C VAL A 265 15.20 -5.23 2.62
N PHE A 266 15.77 -6.37 3.04
CA PHE A 266 17.20 -6.53 3.29
C PHE A 266 18.04 -6.98 2.09
N THR A 267 17.42 -7.40 0.99
CA THR A 267 18.10 -7.81 -0.26
C THR A 267 17.83 -6.81 -1.40
N ASP A 268 18.65 -6.88 -2.45
CA ASP A 268 18.49 -6.03 -3.65
C ASP A 268 17.37 -6.51 -4.60
N GLY A 269 16.40 -7.29 -4.10
CA GLY A 269 15.20 -7.72 -4.83
C GLY A 269 15.41 -8.97 -5.69
N ASN A 270 15.39 -10.15 -5.05
CA ASN A 270 15.51 -11.43 -5.77
C ASN A 270 14.15 -12.14 -5.93
N THR A 271 13.10 -11.63 -5.29
CA THR A 271 11.74 -12.18 -5.45
C THR A 271 10.72 -11.06 -5.66
N GLY A 272 9.65 -11.39 -6.38
CA GLY A 272 8.65 -10.42 -6.80
C GLY A 272 9.11 -9.50 -7.92
N THR A 273 8.44 -8.35 -8.04
CA THR A 273 8.71 -7.37 -9.09
C THR A 273 9.17 -6.06 -8.49
N THR A 274 10.35 -5.58 -8.90
CA THR A 274 10.92 -4.30 -8.47
C THR A 274 10.78 -3.25 -9.57
N VAL A 275 10.11 -2.15 -9.27
CA VAL A 275 10.00 -0.97 -10.13
C VAL A 275 11.00 0.09 -9.66
N VAL A 276 11.79 0.62 -10.59
CA VAL A 276 12.82 1.64 -10.32
C VAL A 276 12.70 2.84 -11.27
N PRO A 277 13.27 4.01 -10.90
CA PRO A 277 13.32 5.15 -11.80
C PRO A 277 14.07 4.80 -13.09
N ASP A 278 13.73 5.51 -14.17
CA ASP A 278 14.53 5.44 -15.38
C ASP A 278 15.95 5.95 -15.09
N ALA A 279 16.97 5.35 -15.73
CA ALA A 279 18.33 5.86 -15.64
C ALA A 279 18.38 7.33 -16.10
N PRO A 280 19.20 8.18 -15.46
CA PRO A 280 19.41 9.55 -15.93
C PRO A 280 19.90 9.54 -17.38
N ALA A 281 19.43 10.51 -18.18
CA ALA A 281 19.64 10.54 -19.63
C ALA A 281 21.12 10.46 -20.07
N ASP A 282 22.06 10.86 -19.21
CA ASP A 282 23.49 10.89 -19.51
C ASP A 282 24.17 9.50 -19.58
N GLU A 283 23.54 8.44 -19.04
CA GLU A 283 24.09 7.07 -19.16
C GLU A 283 23.65 6.34 -20.44
N ARG A 284 22.62 6.84 -21.14
CA ARG A 284 22.11 6.23 -22.39
C ARG A 284 22.95 6.53 -23.62
N ASN A 285 23.86 7.50 -23.55
CA ASN A 285 24.76 7.90 -24.65
C ASN A 285 26.22 7.41 -24.46
N ALA A 286 26.47 6.54 -23.48
CA ALA A 286 27.81 6.01 -23.18
C ALA A 286 27.99 4.54 -23.59
N SER A 287 27.24 4.06 -24.59
CA SER A 287 27.43 2.74 -25.23
C SER A 287 27.97 2.89 -26.66
#